data_AF-A0A817X2P8-F1
#
_entry.id   AF-A0A817X2P8-F1
#
_cell.length_a   1.000
_cell.length_b   1.000
_cell.length_c   1.000
_cell.angle_alpha   90.00
_cell.angle_beta   90.00
_cell.angle_gamma   90.00
#
_symmetry.space_group_name_H-M   'P 1'
#
loop_
_entity.id
_entity.type
_entity.pdbx_description
1 polymer ?
#
loop_
_entity_poly.entity_id
_entity_poly.type
_entity_poly.pdbx_seq_one_letter_code
_entity_poly.pdbx_strand_id
1 'polypeptide(L)'
;MNQRTSDLLMRTNNGAEAWHRRLSSIIQCQHPTLWIFINNIKIEEHFIHCQLVKLNAGQRVEPNKKYLNYSIRLRHLIKYPLRSILQQLDELAHNL
;
A
#
# COMPACT_ATOMS: atom_id res chain seq x y z
N MET A 1 19.27 -5.54 -23.75
CA MET A 1 18.76 -6.40 -22.65
C MET A 1 19.17 -5.72 -21.35
N ASN A 2 18.18 -5.30 -20.53
CA ASN A 2 18.31 -4.16 -19.61
C ASN A 2 19.14 -4.48 -18.34
N GLN A 3 20.24 -3.74 -18.13
CA GLN A 3 21.18 -3.81 -16.98
C GLN A 3 20.52 -3.91 -15.59
N ARG A 4 19.33 -3.34 -15.41
CA ARG A 4 18.58 -3.42 -14.13
C ARG A 4 18.21 -4.86 -13.72
N THR A 5 18.17 -5.79 -14.67
CA THR A 5 17.88 -7.22 -14.43
C THR A 5 19.10 -7.98 -13.92
N SER A 6 20.29 -7.66 -14.43
CA SER A 6 21.54 -8.25 -13.99
C SER A 6 21.91 -7.80 -12.57
N ASP A 7 21.47 -6.60 -12.17
CA ASP A 7 21.91 -5.97 -10.93
C ASP A 7 20.98 -6.24 -9.72
N LEU A 8 19.95 -7.09 -9.87
CA LEU A 8 18.95 -7.40 -8.83
C LEU A 8 18.24 -6.17 -8.21
N LEU A 9 18.35 -5.00 -8.83
CA LEU A 9 17.71 -3.78 -8.36
C LEU A 9 16.20 -3.84 -8.55
N MET A 10 15.46 -3.21 -7.64
CA MET A 10 14.00 -3.08 -7.76
C MET A 10 13.66 -2.45 -9.12
N ARG A 11 12.96 -3.22 -9.96
CA ARG A 11 12.61 -2.82 -11.33
C ARG A 11 11.55 -1.71 -11.39
N THR A 12 10.78 -1.56 -10.31
CA THR A 12 9.64 -0.66 -10.22
C THR A 12 9.89 0.42 -9.17
N ASN A 13 9.44 1.64 -9.47
CA ASN A 13 9.44 2.80 -8.59
C ASN A 13 8.22 2.82 -7.62
N ASN A 14 7.49 1.71 -7.50
CA ASN A 14 6.21 1.61 -6.77
C ASN A 14 6.27 2.19 -5.35
N GLY A 15 7.38 1.98 -4.63
CA GLY A 15 7.58 2.54 -3.30
C GLY A 15 7.69 4.07 -3.30
N ALA A 16 8.49 4.62 -4.23
CA ALA A 16 8.62 6.06 -4.41
C ALA A 16 7.31 6.70 -4.86
N GLU A 17 6.58 6.06 -5.79
CA GLU A 17 5.27 6.54 -6.22
C GLU A 17 4.22 6.48 -5.09
N ALA A 18 4.22 5.41 -4.29
CA ALA A 18 3.31 5.28 -3.16
C ALA A 18 3.58 6.36 -2.11
N TRP A 19 4.86 6.63 -1.81
CA TRP A 19 5.25 7.72 -0.92
C TRP A 19 4.86 9.09 -1.49
N HIS A 20 5.12 9.33 -2.78
CA HIS A 20 4.70 10.58 -3.44
C HIS A 20 3.18 10.77 -3.39
N ARG A 21 2.39 9.73 -3.73
CA ARG A 21 0.92 9.77 -3.64
C ARG A 21 0.45 10.09 -2.22
N ARG A 22 1.08 9.49 -1.21
CA ARG A 22 0.79 9.80 0.20
C ARG A 22 1.11 11.25 0.53
N LEU A 23 2.31 11.74 0.19
CA LEU A 23 2.70 13.12 0.44
C LEU A 23 1.75 14.13 -0.23
N SER A 24 1.41 13.91 -1.51
CA SER A 24 0.42 14.73 -2.22
C SER A 24 -0.95 14.70 -1.53
N SER A 25 -1.37 13.53 -1.01
CA SER A 25 -2.64 13.39 -0.29
C SER A 25 -2.66 14.07 1.07
N ILE A 26 -1.50 14.35 1.66
CA ILE A 26 -1.37 15.09 2.92
C ILE A 26 -1.34 16.60 2.64
N ILE A 27 -0.56 17.02 1.65
CA ILE A 27 -0.42 18.43 1.28
C ILE A 27 -1.74 19.00 0.72
N GLN A 28 -2.49 18.21 -0.07
CA GLN A 28 -3.79 18.57 -0.68
C GLN A 28 -3.85 19.96 -1.32
N CYS A 29 -2.71 20.45 -1.83
CA CYS A 29 -2.56 21.80 -2.35
C CYS A 29 -1.67 21.76 -3.59
N GLN A 30 -2.05 22.49 -4.63
CA GLN A 30 -1.30 22.58 -5.88
C GLN A 30 -0.04 23.43 -5.74
N HIS A 31 -0.10 24.50 -4.92
CA HIS A 31 0.99 25.46 -4.71
C HIS A 31 1.10 25.83 -3.22
N PRO A 32 1.57 24.90 -2.37
CA PRO A 32 1.75 25.19 -0.95
C PRO A 32 2.83 26.27 -0.76
N THR A 33 2.60 27.19 0.18
CA THR A 33 3.70 28.04 0.65
C THR A 33 4.77 27.17 1.29
N LEU A 34 6.02 27.66 1.32
CA LEU A 34 7.13 26.94 1.95
C LEU A 34 6.79 26.52 3.40
N TRP A 35 6.08 27.37 4.13
CA TRP A 35 5.68 27.09 5.51
C TRP A 35 4.66 25.94 5.61
N ILE A 36 3.63 25.94 4.76
CA ILE A 36 2.65 24.84 4.70
C ILE A 36 3.35 23.53 4.31
N PHE A 37 4.27 23.58 3.36
CA PHE A 37 5.05 22.43 2.94
C PHE A 37 5.88 21.83 4.09
N ILE A 38 6.64 22.67 4.80
CA ILE A 38 7.46 22.23 5.95
C ILE A 38 6.59 21.61 7.05
N ASN A 39 5.44 22.21 7.36
CA ASN A 39 4.55 21.67 8.39
C ASN A 39 4.00 20.30 8.01
N ASN A 40 3.61 20.10 6.75
CA ASN A 40 3.15 18.80 6.28
C ASN A 40 4.28 17.75 6.30
N ILE A 41 5.52 18.13 5.99
CA ILE A 41 6.67 17.23 6.15
C ILE A 41 6.84 16.79 7.60
N LYS A 42 6.75 17.71 8.58
CA LYS A 42 6.86 17.35 10.00
C LYS A 42 5.78 16.37 10.45
N ILE A 43 4.55 16.54 9.95
CA ILE A 43 3.44 15.61 10.23
C ILE A 43 3.75 14.22 9.67
N GLU A 44 4.27 14.15 8.44
CA GLU A 44 4.62 12.88 7.80
C GLU A 44 5.80 12.18 8.49
N GLU A 45 6.82 12.92 8.88
CA GLU A 45 7.96 12.41 9.66
C GLU A 45 7.47 11.82 10.99
N HIS A 46 6.65 12.55 11.72
CA HIS A 46 6.08 12.09 12.98
C HIS A 46 5.27 10.79 12.79
N PHE A 47 4.44 10.72 11.74
CA PHE A 47 3.69 9.51 11.41
C PHE A 47 4.61 8.32 11.15
N ILE A 48 5.66 8.50 10.32
CA ILE A 48 6.62 7.44 10.01
C ILE A 48 7.34 6.99 11.28
N HIS A 49 7.79 7.93 12.11
CA HIS A 49 8.45 7.63 13.38
C HIS A 49 7.56 6.80 14.30
N CYS A 50 6.28 7.17 14.47
CA CYS A 50 5.33 6.37 15.24
C CYS A 50 5.19 4.95 14.69
N GLN A 51 5.15 4.77 13.36
CA GLN A 51 5.05 3.43 12.76
C GLN A 51 6.31 2.61 12.98
N LEU A 52 7.50 3.23 12.90
CA LEU A 52 8.77 2.58 13.22
C LEU A 52 8.84 2.13 14.67
N VAL A 53 8.41 2.97 15.62
CA VAL A 53 8.36 2.60 17.04
C VAL A 53 7.45 1.39 17.26
N LYS A 54 6.28 1.35 16.64
CA LYS A 54 5.35 0.21 16.72
C LYS A 54 5.98 -1.07 16.16
N LEU A 55 6.61 -0.98 15.00
CA LEU A 55 7.33 -2.09 14.36
C LEU A 55 8.45 -2.62 15.25
N ASN A 56 9.26 -1.73 15.83
CA ASN A 56 10.36 -2.09 16.74
C ASN A 56 9.84 -2.72 18.03
N ALA A 57 8.64 -2.35 18.48
CA ALA A 57 7.95 -2.99 19.60
C ALA A 57 7.31 -4.35 19.22
N GLY A 58 7.50 -4.84 17.99
CA GLY A 58 6.95 -6.11 17.50
C GLY A 58 5.47 -6.05 17.13
N GLN A 59 4.85 -4.86 17.09
CA GLN A 59 3.48 -4.73 16.60
C GLN A 59 3.44 -4.97 15.10
N ARG A 60 2.40 -5.69 14.66
CA ARG A 60 2.14 -5.88 13.23
C ARG A 60 1.51 -4.62 12.66
N VAL A 61 1.92 -4.24 11.45
CA VAL A 61 1.24 -3.18 10.70
C VAL A 61 -0.12 -3.73 10.31
N GLU A 62 -1.17 -3.11 10.84
CA GLU A 62 -2.53 -3.44 10.43
C GLU A 62 -2.71 -3.11 8.94
N PRO A 63 -3.10 -4.09 8.11
CA PRO A 63 -3.36 -3.84 6.71
C PRO A 63 -4.54 -2.86 6.57
N ASN A 64 -4.55 -2.08 5.49
CA ASN A 64 -5.69 -1.22 5.19
C ASN A 64 -6.98 -2.07 5.17
N LYS A 65 -8.04 -1.59 5.85
CA LYS A 65 -9.33 -2.28 5.96
C LYS A 65 -9.85 -2.79 4.60
N LYS A 66 -9.61 -2.04 3.52
CA LYS A 66 -9.96 -2.45 2.16
C LYS A 66 -9.29 -3.78 1.78
N TYR A 67 -7.97 -3.88 1.96
CA TYR A 67 -7.20 -5.10 1.67
C TYR A 67 -7.48 -6.23 2.67
N LEU A 68 -7.76 -5.89 3.94
CA LEU A 68 -8.24 -6.87 4.91
C LEU A 68 -9.54 -7.52 4.44
N ASN A 69 -10.52 -6.71 4.04
CA ASN A 69 -11.81 -7.20 3.54
C ASN A 69 -11.68 -8.02 2.25
N TYR A 70 -10.79 -7.62 1.33
CA TYR A 70 -10.47 -8.46 0.17
C TYR A 70 -9.88 -9.80 0.59
N SER A 71 -8.91 -9.80 1.51
CA SER A 71 -8.27 -11.03 1.98
C SER A 71 -9.26 -11.99 2.64
N ILE A 72 -10.25 -11.45 3.38
CA ILE A 72 -11.32 -12.23 3.99
C ILE A 72 -12.21 -12.87 2.92
N ARG A 73 -12.64 -12.11 1.91
CA ARG A 73 -13.46 -12.62 0.80
C ARG A 73 -12.73 -13.67 -0.03
N LEU A 74 -11.48 -13.42 -0.40
CA LEU A 74 -10.65 -14.38 -1.13
C LEU A 74 -10.45 -15.67 -0.31
N ARG A 75 -10.18 -15.56 0.99
CA ARG A 75 -10.06 -16.71 1.88
C ARG A 75 -11.35 -17.51 1.97
N HIS A 76 -12.50 -16.83 1.99
CA HIS A 76 -13.81 -17.47 1.96
C HIS A 76 -14.02 -18.25 0.66
N LEU A 77 -13.73 -17.64 -0.49
CA LEU A 77 -13.83 -18.29 -1.81
C LEU A 77 -12.90 -19.50 -1.95
N ILE A 78 -11.71 -19.46 -1.35
CA ILE A 78 -10.78 -20.60 -1.34
C ILE A 78 -11.30 -21.72 -0.43
N LYS A 79 -11.86 -21.37 0.73
CA LYS A 79 -12.38 -22.35 1.71
C LYS A 79 -13.67 -23.02 1.24
N TYR A 80 -14.52 -22.29 0.52
CA TYR A 80 -15.80 -22.74 0.01
C TYR A 80 -15.86 -22.51 -1.49
N PRO A 81 -15.20 -23.37 -2.30
CA PRO A 81 -15.14 -23.20 -3.73
C PRO A 81 -16.52 -23.41 -4.37
N LEU A 82 -16.82 -22.58 -5.36
CA LEU A 82 -18.00 -22.69 -6.19
C LEU A 82 -17.92 -23.95 -7.06
N ARG A 83 -19.10 -24.47 -7.40
CA ARG A 83 -19.24 -25.71 -8.16
C ARG A 83 -18.70 -25.61 -9.59
N SER A 84 -18.74 -24.40 -10.18
CA SER A 84 -18.19 -24.11 -11.49
C SER A 84 -16.86 -23.38 -11.36
N ILE A 85 -15.83 -23.90 -12.02
CA ILE A 85 -14.51 -23.26 -12.11
C ILE A 85 -14.61 -21.87 -12.74
N LEU A 86 -15.49 -21.69 -13.73
CA LEU A 86 -15.66 -20.38 -14.38
C LEU A 86 -16.24 -19.34 -13.42
N GLN A 87 -17.24 -19.72 -12.62
CA GLN A 87 -17.80 -18.84 -11.59
C GLN A 87 -16.78 -18.54 -10.49
N GLN A 88 -15.97 -19.53 -10.11
CA GLN A 88 -14.91 -19.34 -9.14
C GLN A 88 -13.86 -18.32 -9.64
N LEU A 89 -13.44 -18.42 -10.91
CA LEU A 89 -12.47 -17.50 -11.50
C LEU A 89 -13.05 -16.08 -11.63
N ASP A 90 -14.32 -15.97 -11.99
CA ASP A 90 -15.00 -14.68 -12.10
C ASP A 90 -15.10 -13.97 -10.73
N GLU A 91 -15.51 -14.70 -9.70
CA GLU A 91 -15.56 -14.18 -8.33
C GLU A 91 -14.18 -13.81 -7.78
N LEU A 92 -13.14 -14.59 -8.10
CA LEU A 92 -11.76 -14.24 -7.74
C LEU A 92 -11.31 -12.96 -8.46
N ALA A 93 -11.65 -12.79 -9.74
CA ALA A 93 -11.33 -11.60 -10.51
C ALA A 93 -12.04 -10.35 -9.96
N HIS A 94 -13.28 -10.47 -9.50
CA HIS A 94 -14.02 -9.37 -8.86
C HIS A 94 -13.43 -8.93 -7.50
N ASN A 95 -12.56 -9.75 -6.89
CA ASN A 95 -11.93 -9.48 -5.59
C ASN A 95 -10.44 -9.12 -5.68
N LEU A 96 -9.88 -9.02 -6.89
CA LEU A 96 -8.52 -8.54 -7.19
C LEU A 96 -8.54 -7.05 -7.56
#